data_AF-A0A842WEX2-F1
#
_entry.id   AF-A0A842WEX2-F1
#
_cell.length_a   1.000
_cell.length_b   1.000
_cell.length_c   1.000
_cell.angle_alpha   90.00
_cell.angle_beta   90.00
_cell.angle_gamma   90.00
#
_symmetry.space_group_name_H-M   'P 1'
#
loop_
_entity.id
_entity.type
_entity.pdbx_description
1 polymer ?
#
loop_
_entity_poly.entity_id
_entity_poly.type
_entity_poly.pdbx_seq_one_letter_code
_entity_poly.pdbx_strand_id
1 'polypeptide(L)'
;MRAKHRVLKGGLKTVEAESIEVKGLISDEGVECDVYEVEVTLNRHGKTHKRRFAEKRFKTRHSDDISTSENPRLQHGVMRELIASNREQDMGLNILPTIRLRDAGEKKPRLVVSLFDEPTDLNRQELQDFNADMERQMRSARAHGWIVRNDSFCPVRDDELGVVAVIADFGGVTPPKDVLDRVRSKR
;
A
#
# COMPACT_ATOMS: atom_id res chain seq x y z
N MET A 1 12.08 -17.51 19.99
CA MET A 1 12.49 -16.14 19.57
C MET A 1 11.24 -15.39 19.12
N ARG A 2 10.89 -14.23 19.71
CA ARG A 2 9.79 -13.40 19.20
C ARG A 2 10.22 -12.86 17.83
N ALA A 3 9.41 -13.11 16.79
CA ALA A 3 9.68 -12.60 15.46
C ALA A 3 9.81 -11.08 15.52
N LYS A 4 11.00 -10.55 15.21
CA LYS A 4 11.23 -9.11 15.17
C LYS A 4 10.34 -8.52 14.08
N HIS A 5 9.35 -7.72 14.47
CA HIS A 5 8.52 -7.01 13.53
C HIS A 5 9.44 -6.02 12.81
N ARG A 6 9.40 -5.95 11.49
CA ARG A 6 10.02 -4.83 10.78
C ARG A 6 8.91 -4.02 10.12
N VAL A 7 9.13 -2.77 9.76
CA VAL A 7 8.19 -1.84 9.13
C VAL A 7 9.00 -0.97 8.18
N LEU A 8 8.52 -0.78 6.95
CA LEU A 8 9.16 0.13 6.00
C LEU A 8 8.48 1.49 6.13
N LYS A 9 9.26 2.55 6.30
CA LYS A 9 8.74 3.92 6.24
C LYS A 9 8.90 4.40 4.80
N GLY A 10 7.82 4.42 4.03
CA GLY A 10 7.74 5.21 2.80
C GLY A 10 8.92 5.05 1.82
N GLY A 11 9.29 3.82 1.47
CA GLY A 11 10.38 3.57 0.51
C GLY A 11 11.79 3.96 1.01
N LEU A 12 11.97 4.18 2.31
CA LEU A 12 13.27 4.29 3.00
C LEU A 12 13.55 3.02 3.83
N LYS A 13 14.83 2.86 4.22
CA LYS A 13 15.42 1.70 4.94
C LYS A 13 14.44 1.05 5.93
N THR A 14 14.40 -0.29 5.92
CA THR A 14 13.64 -1.12 6.87
C THR A 14 13.91 -0.69 8.32
N VAL A 15 12.86 -0.29 9.03
CA VAL A 15 12.89 0.01 10.46
C VAL A 15 12.38 -1.21 11.22
N GLU A 16 13.02 -1.62 12.31
CA GLU A 16 12.43 -2.67 13.16
C GLU A 16 11.34 -2.05 14.04
N ALA A 17 10.13 -2.62 13.99
CA ALA A 17 9.07 -2.30 14.93
C ALA A 17 9.27 -3.14 16.20
N GLU A 18 9.16 -2.47 17.33
CA GLU A 18 9.25 -3.08 18.64
C GLU A 18 7.97 -3.87 18.95
N SER A 19 6.80 -3.31 18.59
CA SER A 19 5.51 -3.95 18.73
C SER A 19 4.51 -3.47 17.67
N ILE A 20 3.50 -4.31 17.43
CA ILE A 20 2.33 -3.98 16.63
C ILE A 20 1.11 -4.43 17.43
N GLU A 21 0.22 -3.50 17.75
CA GLU A 21 -0.97 -3.72 18.55
C GLU A 21 -2.22 -3.41 17.72
N VAL A 22 -3.20 -4.30 17.72
CA VAL A 22 -4.49 -4.06 17.04
C VAL A 22 -5.35 -3.15 17.89
N LYS A 23 -5.88 -2.08 17.28
CA LYS A 23 -6.73 -1.09 17.95
C LYS A 23 -8.21 -1.29 17.61
N GLY A 24 -8.54 -1.68 16.39
CA GLY A 24 -9.93 -1.90 15.98
C GLY A 24 -10.04 -2.52 14.59
N LEU A 25 -11.24 -2.96 14.23
CA LEU A 25 -11.59 -3.33 12.86
C LEU A 25 -12.03 -2.06 12.13
N ILE A 26 -11.39 -1.77 10.99
CA ILE A 26 -11.73 -0.64 10.11
C ILE A 26 -12.77 -1.10 9.07
N SER A 27 -12.53 -2.24 8.43
CA SER A 27 -13.39 -2.77 7.37
C SER A 27 -13.38 -4.29 7.37
N ASP A 28 -14.53 -4.89 7.12
CA ASP A 28 -14.68 -6.31 6.81
C ASP A 28 -14.95 -6.43 5.30
N GLU A 29 -13.90 -6.55 4.49
CA GLU A 29 -14.00 -6.68 3.03
C GLU A 29 -14.43 -8.10 2.59
N GLY A 30 -15.40 -8.67 3.31
CA GLY A 30 -16.11 -9.88 2.93
C GLY A 30 -15.19 -11.09 2.78
N VAL A 31 -14.99 -11.58 1.55
CA VAL A 31 -14.26 -12.83 1.27
C VAL A 31 -12.74 -12.60 1.14
N GLU A 32 -12.30 -11.36 0.91
CA GLU A 32 -10.92 -11.04 0.53
C GLU A 32 -10.04 -10.83 1.76
N CYS A 33 -10.34 -9.81 2.57
CA CYS A 33 -9.56 -9.49 3.76
C CYS A 33 -10.37 -8.76 4.84
N ASP A 34 -9.85 -8.76 6.06
CA ASP A 34 -10.27 -7.86 7.14
C ASP A 34 -9.22 -6.76 7.29
N VAL A 35 -9.62 -5.51 7.37
CA VAL A 35 -8.73 -4.36 7.57
C VAL A 35 -8.81 -3.91 9.02
N TYR A 36 -7.69 -3.93 9.73
CA TYR A 36 -7.61 -3.52 11.14
C TYR A 36 -6.80 -2.24 11.30
N GLU A 37 -7.18 -1.37 12.23
CA GLU A 37 -6.28 -0.33 12.73
C GLU A 37 -5.23 -1.00 13.62
N VAL A 38 -3.96 -0.70 13.39
CA VAL A 38 -2.84 -1.17 14.21
C VAL A 38 -1.94 0.00 14.62
N GLU A 39 -1.58 0.05 15.90
CA GLU A 39 -0.54 0.92 16.41
C GLU A 39 0.80 0.19 16.33
N VAL A 40 1.75 0.78 15.62
CA VAL A 40 3.12 0.30 15.51
C VAL A 40 4.00 1.17 16.39
N THR A 41 4.74 0.51 17.28
CA THR A 41 5.79 1.15 18.07
C THR A 41 7.14 0.93 17.38
N LEU A 42 7.83 2.03 17.07
CA LEU A 42 9.15 2.06 16.45
C LEU A 42 10.17 2.57 17.47
N ASN A 43 11.31 1.90 17.60
CA ASN A 43 12.44 2.43 18.35
C ASN A 43 13.47 3.00 17.39
N ARG A 44 13.73 4.31 17.47
CA ARG A 44 14.71 4.98 16.62
C ARG A 44 15.63 5.84 17.47
N HIS A 45 16.92 5.54 17.44
CA HIS A 45 17.94 6.25 18.22
C HIS A 45 17.64 6.32 19.73
N GLY A 46 17.09 5.24 20.30
CA GLY A 46 16.72 5.19 21.72
C GLY A 46 15.43 5.94 22.07
N LYS A 47 14.73 6.50 21.08
CA LYS A 47 13.42 7.13 21.27
C LYS A 47 12.32 6.25 20.68
N THR A 48 11.26 6.08 21.47
CA THR A 48 10.07 5.33 21.08
C THR A 48 9.09 6.26 20.34
N HIS A 49 8.65 5.83 19.17
CA HIS A 49 7.66 6.52 18.35
C HIS A 49 6.49 5.59 18.06
N LYS A 50 5.28 6.03 18.37
CA LYS A 50 4.04 5.31 18.03
C LYS A 50 3.43 5.91 16.77
N ARG A 51 2.93 5.05 15.88
CA ARG A 51 2.26 5.46 14.64
C ARG A 51 1.12 4.49 14.34
N ARG A 52 0.03 5.00 13.76
CA ARG A 52 -1.13 4.20 13.35
C ARG A 52 -0.98 3.77 11.88
N PHE A 53 -1.40 2.55 11.60
CA PHE A 53 -1.35 1.87 10.31
C PHE A 53 -2.60 1.01 10.14
N ALA A 54 -2.89 0.59 8.91
CA ALA A 54 -3.93 -0.38 8.60
C ALA A 54 -3.27 -1.75 8.42
N GLU A 55 -3.80 -2.84 8.96
CA GLU A 55 -3.36 -4.21 8.69
C GLU A 55 -4.46 -4.93 7.93
N LYS A 56 -4.27 -5.15 6.62
CA LYS A 56 -5.09 -6.07 5.82
C LYS A 56 -4.72 -7.52 6.16
N ARG A 57 -5.69 -8.30 6.65
CA ARG A 57 -5.57 -9.72 6.98
C ARG A 57 -6.37 -10.55 6.00
N PHE A 58 -5.68 -11.26 5.13
CA PHE A 58 -6.30 -12.02 4.04
C PHE A 58 -6.92 -13.31 4.56
N LYS A 59 -8.12 -13.64 4.05
CA LYS A 59 -8.94 -14.75 4.58
C LYS A 59 -8.61 -16.11 3.96
N THR A 60 -8.09 -16.20 2.74
CA THR A 60 -7.85 -17.46 1.99
C THR A 60 -6.37 -17.81 1.83
N ARG A 61 -6.08 -19.11 1.60
CA ARG A 61 -4.73 -19.64 1.27
C ARG A 61 -4.49 -19.48 -0.23
N HIS A 62 -3.35 -18.91 -0.60
CA HIS A 62 -3.04 -18.51 -1.98
C HIS A 62 -2.64 -19.67 -2.89
N SER A 63 -3.16 -19.69 -4.12
CA SER A 63 -2.50 -20.31 -5.28
C SER A 63 -1.88 -19.22 -6.16
N ASP A 64 -0.91 -19.60 -7.00
CA ASP A 64 -0.14 -18.67 -7.83
C ASP A 64 -0.94 -18.11 -9.03
N ASP A 65 -2.12 -18.69 -9.29
CA ASP A 65 -3.04 -18.32 -10.36
C ASP A 65 -4.05 -17.24 -9.95
N ILE A 66 -4.01 -16.82 -8.68
CA ILE A 66 -4.94 -15.84 -8.11
C ILE A 66 -4.52 -14.41 -8.51
N SER A 67 -5.53 -13.55 -8.72
CA SER A 67 -5.39 -12.14 -9.11
C SER A 67 -4.49 -11.34 -8.15
N THR A 68 -3.95 -10.20 -8.60
CA THR A 68 -3.17 -9.30 -7.73
C THR A 68 -3.99 -8.79 -6.55
N SER A 69 -5.29 -8.55 -6.69
CA SER A 69 -6.19 -8.19 -5.58
C SER A 69 -6.19 -9.23 -4.46
N GLU A 70 -6.27 -10.51 -4.79
CA GLU A 70 -6.47 -11.55 -3.78
C GLU A 70 -5.16 -12.15 -3.24
N ASN A 71 -4.00 -11.65 -3.70
CA ASN A 71 -2.69 -12.18 -3.33
C ASN A 71 -1.75 -11.09 -2.75
N PRO A 72 -1.61 -11.02 -1.41
CA PRO A 72 -0.80 -10.00 -0.76
C PRO A 72 0.69 -10.08 -1.08
N ARG A 73 1.20 -11.27 -1.41
CA ARG A 73 2.59 -11.41 -1.85
C ARG A 73 2.78 -10.76 -3.21
N LEU A 74 1.84 -10.98 -4.13
CA LEU A 74 1.83 -10.31 -5.43
C LEU A 74 1.63 -8.81 -5.27
N GLN A 75 0.65 -8.33 -4.48
CA GLN A 75 0.48 -6.89 -4.22
C GLN A 75 1.76 -6.24 -3.69
N HIS A 76 2.43 -6.88 -2.72
CA HIS A 76 3.68 -6.37 -2.17
C HIS A 76 4.81 -6.33 -3.22
N GLY A 77 4.91 -7.35 -4.07
CA GLY A 77 5.87 -7.36 -5.19
C GLY A 77 5.59 -6.28 -6.22
N VAL A 78 4.32 -6.14 -6.62
CA VAL A 78 3.84 -5.11 -7.56
C VAL A 78 4.12 -3.71 -7.03
N MET A 79 3.78 -3.42 -5.77
CA MET A 79 4.10 -2.14 -5.13
C MET A 79 5.59 -1.83 -5.20
N ARG A 80 6.46 -2.80 -4.85
CA ARG A 80 7.92 -2.59 -4.85
C ARG A 80 8.43 -2.22 -6.24
N GLU A 81 7.98 -2.92 -7.26
CA GLU A 81 8.38 -2.66 -8.65
C GLU A 81 7.78 -1.34 -9.17
N LEU A 82 6.56 -0.97 -8.76
CA LEU A 82 5.94 0.32 -9.10
C LEU A 82 6.72 1.48 -8.47
N ILE A 83 7.10 1.38 -7.19
CA ILE A 83 7.91 2.41 -6.51
C ILE A 83 9.28 2.55 -7.18
N ALA A 84 9.91 1.45 -7.57
CA ALA A 84 11.18 1.48 -8.29
C ALA A 84 11.01 2.15 -9.66
N SER A 85 10.02 1.72 -10.45
CA SER A 85 9.74 2.28 -11.77
C SER A 85 9.40 3.77 -11.71
N ASN A 86 8.59 4.19 -10.74
CA ASN A 86 8.25 5.59 -10.54
C ASN A 86 9.49 6.49 -10.33
N ARG A 87 10.52 5.97 -9.64
CA ARG A 87 11.78 6.68 -9.41
C ARG A 87 12.71 6.63 -10.62
N GLU A 88 12.83 5.46 -11.25
CA GLU A 88 13.75 5.23 -12.36
C GLU A 88 13.28 5.89 -13.66
N GLN A 89 11.96 5.99 -13.85
CA GLN A 89 11.31 6.48 -15.07
C GLN A 89 10.63 7.85 -14.86
N ASP A 90 10.82 8.47 -13.69
CA ASP A 90 10.26 9.78 -13.31
C ASP A 90 8.76 9.92 -13.64
N MET A 91 7.97 8.94 -13.20
CA MET A 91 6.57 8.84 -13.62
C MET A 91 5.66 9.86 -12.91
N GLY A 92 6.14 10.56 -11.88
CA GLY A 92 5.35 11.54 -11.13
C GLY A 92 4.11 10.96 -10.43
N LEU A 93 4.18 9.69 -10.03
CA LEU A 93 3.10 9.03 -9.27
C LEU A 93 3.22 9.35 -7.78
N ASN A 94 2.08 9.65 -7.16
CA ASN A 94 1.92 9.80 -5.73
C ASN A 94 1.57 8.43 -5.15
N ILE A 95 2.57 7.68 -4.70
CA ILE A 95 2.39 6.32 -4.19
C ILE A 95 2.51 6.32 -2.68
N LEU A 96 1.50 5.79 -1.98
CA LEU A 96 1.61 5.57 -0.54
C LEU A 96 2.55 4.39 -0.27
N PRO A 97 3.75 4.60 0.33
CA PRO A 97 4.84 3.67 0.08
C PRO A 97 5.00 2.59 1.16
N THR A 98 3.96 2.31 1.95
CA THR A 98 4.04 1.29 2.99
C THR A 98 3.02 0.21 2.72
N ILE A 99 3.48 -0.91 2.14
CA ILE A 99 2.86 -2.23 2.29
C ILE A 99 3.95 -3.12 2.87
N ARG A 100 3.64 -3.86 3.93
CA ARG A 100 4.55 -4.89 4.43
C ARG A 100 3.87 -6.23 4.58
N LEU A 101 4.41 -7.22 3.89
CA LEU A 101 4.10 -8.62 4.13
C LEU A 101 4.67 -9.09 5.48
N ARG A 102 3.80 -9.46 6.42
CA ARG A 102 4.18 -10.21 7.61
C ARG A 102 4.07 -11.70 7.29
N ASP A 103 5.22 -12.35 7.12
CA ASP A 103 5.31 -13.80 7.27
C ASP A 103 5.34 -14.10 8.77
N ALA A 104 4.15 -14.33 9.34
CA ALA A 104 4.07 -15.00 10.63
C ALA A 104 4.26 -16.50 10.38
N GLY A 105 4.80 -17.24 11.34
CA GLY A 105 4.72 -18.72 11.36
C GLY A 105 3.28 -19.26 11.45
N GLU A 106 2.28 -18.47 11.02
CA GLU A 106 0.87 -18.78 10.93
C GLU A 106 0.45 -18.82 9.46
N LYS A 107 -0.52 -19.69 9.16
CA LYS A 107 -0.91 -20.17 7.83
C LYS A 107 -1.42 -19.11 6.82
N LYS A 108 -1.38 -17.80 7.11
CA LYS A 108 -1.94 -16.72 6.27
C LYS A 108 -1.07 -15.44 6.27
N PRO A 109 -0.69 -14.89 5.11
CA PRO A 109 0.04 -13.63 5.02
C PRO A 109 -0.82 -12.41 5.39
N ARG A 110 -0.17 -11.36 5.89
CA ARG A 110 -0.81 -10.10 6.27
C ARG A 110 -0.08 -8.93 5.64
N LEU A 111 -0.80 -7.86 5.28
CA LEU A 111 -0.22 -6.61 4.77
C LEU A 111 -0.45 -5.48 5.74
N VAL A 112 0.62 -4.81 6.18
CA VAL A 112 0.51 -3.55 6.93
C VAL A 112 0.66 -2.38 5.96
N VAL A 113 -0.40 -1.57 5.85
CA VAL A 113 -0.52 -0.37 5.01
C VAL A 113 -0.49 0.90 5.87
N SER A 114 0.02 2.01 5.37
CA SER A 114 -0.10 3.31 6.07
C SER A 114 -1.57 3.73 6.20
N LEU A 115 -1.99 4.19 7.39
CA LEU A 115 -3.22 4.95 7.54
C LEU A 115 -2.95 6.40 7.19
N PHE A 116 -3.87 7.00 6.46
CA PHE A 116 -3.96 8.43 6.22
C PHE A 116 -5.41 8.84 6.48
N ASP A 117 -5.59 10.06 6.95
CA ASP A 117 -6.93 10.60 7.20
C ASP A 117 -7.53 10.96 5.84
N GLU A 118 -8.33 10.04 5.30
CA GLU A 118 -9.11 10.30 4.10
C GLU A 118 -10.12 11.42 4.40
N PRO A 119 -10.10 12.54 3.65
CA PRO A 119 -11.09 13.59 3.83
C PRO A 119 -12.47 13.05 3.47
N THR A 120 -13.38 13.02 4.44
CA THR A 120 -14.75 12.52 4.26
C THR A 120 -15.63 13.47 3.44
N ASP A 121 -15.28 14.76 3.43
CA ASP A 121 -16.10 15.83 2.87
C ASP A 121 -15.28 16.70 1.91
N LEU A 122 -15.12 16.22 0.67
CA LEU A 122 -14.53 17.02 -0.41
C LEU A 122 -15.57 17.99 -0.97
N ASN A 123 -15.22 19.27 -1.06
CA ASN A 123 -16.01 20.23 -1.81
C ASN A 123 -15.88 20.01 -3.34
N ARG A 124 -16.70 20.70 -4.14
CA ARG A 124 -16.73 20.52 -5.60
C ARG A 124 -15.37 20.77 -6.27
N GLN A 125 -14.62 21.78 -5.81
CA GLN A 125 -13.31 22.10 -6.38
C GLN A 125 -12.28 21.03 -5.99
N GLU A 126 -12.25 20.64 -4.71
CA GLU A 126 -11.36 19.57 -4.23
C GLU A 126 -11.60 18.24 -4.98
N LEU A 127 -12.85 17.91 -5.27
CA LEU A 127 -13.20 16.72 -6.07
C LEU A 127 -12.73 16.84 -7.53
N GLN A 128 -12.77 18.05 -8.12
CA GLN A 128 -12.27 18.28 -9.46
C GLN A 128 -10.73 18.15 -9.51
N ASP A 129 -10.05 18.72 -8.52
CA ASP A 129 -8.59 18.66 -8.40
C ASP A 129 -8.11 17.22 -8.20
N PHE A 130 -8.77 16.47 -7.31
CA PHE A 130 -8.54 15.03 -7.11
C PHE A 130 -8.68 14.24 -8.42
N ASN A 131 -9.79 14.42 -9.15
CA ASN A 131 -10.04 13.69 -10.40
C ASN A 131 -9.01 14.04 -11.48
N ALA A 132 -8.64 15.32 -11.59
CA ALA A 132 -7.64 15.77 -12.56
C ALA A 132 -6.25 15.16 -12.26
N ASP A 133 -5.84 15.13 -10.99
CA ASP A 133 -4.58 14.54 -10.55
C ASP A 133 -4.58 13.01 -10.74
N MET A 134 -5.68 12.34 -10.38
CA MET A 134 -5.88 10.90 -10.61
C MET A 134 -5.71 10.54 -12.09
N GLU A 135 -6.41 11.26 -12.98
CA GLU A 135 -6.31 11.03 -14.42
C GLU A 135 -4.88 11.28 -14.95
N ARG A 136 -4.18 12.32 -14.47
CA ARG A 136 -2.79 12.57 -14.83
C ARG A 136 -1.92 11.38 -14.47
N GLN A 137 -2.04 10.87 -13.24
CA GLN A 137 -1.26 9.74 -12.76
C GLN A 137 -1.57 8.45 -13.53
N MET A 138 -2.85 8.18 -13.82
CA MET A 138 -3.23 7.03 -14.65
C MET A 138 -2.64 7.10 -16.07
N ARG A 139 -2.66 8.28 -16.70
CA ARG A 139 -2.04 8.49 -18.02
C ARG A 139 -0.53 8.25 -17.97
N SER A 140 0.14 8.78 -16.94
CA SER A 140 1.58 8.59 -16.75
C SER A 140 1.94 7.11 -16.51
N ALA A 141 1.19 6.42 -15.65
CA ALA A 141 1.36 4.99 -15.40
C ALA A 141 1.22 4.18 -16.70
N ARG A 142 0.18 4.49 -17.49
CA ARG A 142 -0.10 3.80 -18.75
C ARG A 142 0.97 4.00 -19.81
N ALA A 143 1.58 5.18 -19.88
CA ALA A 143 2.69 5.45 -20.78
C ALA A 143 3.89 4.51 -20.55
N HIS A 144 4.01 3.97 -19.34
CA HIS A 144 5.07 3.04 -18.93
C HIS A 144 4.58 1.59 -18.77
N GLY A 145 3.41 1.26 -19.34
CA GLY A 145 2.85 -0.09 -19.35
C GLY A 145 2.16 -0.54 -18.05
N TRP A 146 1.98 0.36 -17.08
CA TRP A 146 1.24 0.09 -15.85
C TRP A 146 -0.25 0.41 -16.02
N ILE A 147 -1.12 -0.43 -15.45
CA ILE A 147 -2.55 -0.12 -15.35
C ILE A 147 -2.88 0.07 -13.87
N VAL A 148 -3.41 1.23 -13.51
CA VAL A 148 -3.88 1.55 -12.16
C VAL A 148 -5.37 1.85 -12.27
N ARG A 149 -6.20 1.11 -11.52
CA ARG A 149 -7.65 1.31 -11.47
C ARG A 149 -8.02 2.50 -10.58
N ASN A 150 -9.18 3.11 -10.81
CA ASN A 150 -9.65 4.27 -10.03
C ASN A 150 -9.79 3.93 -8.53
N ASP A 151 -10.23 2.72 -8.22
CA ASP A 151 -10.36 2.18 -6.84
C ASP A 151 -9.02 2.07 -6.09
N SER A 152 -7.89 2.28 -6.78
CA SER A 152 -6.55 2.28 -6.19
C SER A 152 -6.17 3.64 -5.59
N PHE A 153 -6.90 4.70 -5.92
CA PHE A 153 -6.63 6.06 -5.48
C PHE A 153 -7.49 6.47 -4.31
N CYS A 154 -6.88 7.19 -3.37
CA CYS A 154 -7.58 7.87 -2.29
C CYS A 154 -7.19 9.35 -2.26
N PRO A 155 -8.12 10.25 -1.90
CA PRO A 155 -7.81 11.66 -1.73
C PRO A 155 -6.98 11.89 -0.47
N VAL A 156 -6.00 12.78 -0.56
CA VAL A 156 -5.20 13.24 0.59
C VAL A 156 -5.12 14.75 0.55
N ARG A 157 -5.41 15.40 1.69
CA ARG A 157 -5.15 16.84 1.86
C ARG A 157 -3.68 17.05 2.19
N ASP A 158 -3.00 17.76 1.32
CA ASP A 158 -1.62 18.22 1.49
C ASP A 158 -1.61 19.74 1.68
N ASP A 159 -0.86 20.22 2.67
CA ASP A 159 -0.83 21.63 3.03
C ASP A 159 -0.23 22.53 1.91
N GLU A 160 0.60 21.97 1.04
CA GLU A 160 1.27 22.68 -0.06
C GLU A 160 0.56 22.47 -1.40
N LEU A 161 0.05 21.26 -1.64
CA LEU A 161 -0.49 20.84 -2.94
C LEU A 161 -2.02 20.80 -2.99
N GLY A 162 -2.71 21.02 -1.87
CA GLY A 162 -4.16 20.87 -1.78
C GLY A 162 -4.58 19.40 -1.78
N VAL A 163 -5.74 19.09 -2.36
CA VAL A 163 -6.21 17.70 -2.44
C VAL A 163 -5.56 16.99 -3.62
N VAL A 164 -4.79 15.94 -3.33
CA VAL A 164 -4.09 15.12 -4.33
C VAL A 164 -4.61 13.69 -4.34
N ALA A 165 -4.49 13.01 -5.47
CA ALA A 165 -4.78 11.58 -5.56
C ALA A 165 -3.54 10.79 -5.13
N VAL A 166 -3.71 9.79 -4.28
CA VAL A 166 -2.62 8.92 -3.82
C VAL A 166 -2.97 7.47 -4.10
N ILE A 167 -2.07 6.74 -4.78
CA ILE A 167 -2.19 5.29 -4.97
C ILE A 167 -1.96 4.63 -3.61
N ALA A 168 -3.04 4.16 -2.99
CA ALA A 168 -3.06 3.61 -1.64
C ALA A 168 -3.49 2.13 -1.60
N ASP A 169 -4.26 1.68 -2.61
CA ASP A 169 -4.56 0.27 -2.83
C ASP A 169 -3.81 -0.26 -4.05
N PHE A 170 -3.29 -1.48 -3.95
CA PHE A 170 -2.49 -2.13 -4.97
C PHE A 170 -3.18 -3.37 -5.56
N GLY A 171 -4.36 -3.74 -5.04
CA GLY A 171 -5.19 -4.77 -5.67
C GLY A 171 -5.69 -4.35 -7.06
N GLY A 172 -5.79 -3.04 -7.31
CA GLY A 172 -6.12 -2.48 -8.62
C GLY A 172 -4.95 -2.16 -9.55
N VAL A 173 -3.72 -2.46 -9.13
CA VAL A 173 -2.51 -2.20 -9.92
C VAL A 173 -2.11 -3.46 -10.69
N THR A 174 -2.03 -3.33 -12.02
CA THR A 174 -1.51 -4.38 -12.91
C THR A 174 -0.19 -3.91 -13.51
N PRO A 175 0.91 -4.65 -13.26
CA PRO A 175 2.21 -4.32 -13.84
C PRO A 175 2.33 -4.75 -15.31
N PRO A 176 3.34 -4.24 -16.04
CA PRO A 176 3.81 -4.83 -17.30
C PRO A 176 4.09 -6.33 -17.17
N LYS A 177 3.95 -7.10 -18.26
CA LYS A 177 4.09 -8.56 -18.23
C LYS A 177 5.46 -9.02 -17.70
N ASP A 178 6.54 -8.38 -18.12
CA ASP A 178 7.90 -8.70 -17.68
C ASP A 178 8.08 -8.46 -16.17
N VAL A 179 7.48 -7.40 -15.63
CA VAL A 179 7.46 -7.11 -14.20
C VAL A 179 6.65 -8.18 -13.47
N LEU A 180 5.47 -8.57 -13.99
CA LEU A 180 4.63 -9.62 -13.41
C LEU A 180 5.39 -10.95 -13.30
N ASP A 181 6.10 -11.33 -14.37
CA ASP A 181 6.89 -12.55 -14.42
C ASP A 181 8.07 -12.51 -13.42
N ARG A 182 8.71 -11.34 -13.25
CA ARG A 182 9.73 -11.14 -12.19
C ARG A 182 9.15 -11.24 -10.78
N VAL A 183 7.99 -10.66 -10.53
CA VAL A 183 7.31 -10.72 -9.23
C VAL A 183 6.93 -12.17 -8.88
N ARG A 184 6.49 -12.95 -9.87
CA ARG A 184 6.14 -14.37 -9.70
C ARG A 184 7.35 -15.30 -9.53
N SER A 185 8.50 -14.94 -10.12
CA SER A 185 9.72 -15.77 -10.12
C SER A 185 10.68 -15.51 -8.96
N LYS A 186 10.60 -14.35 -8.27
CA LYS A 186 11.31 -14.06 -7.01
C LYS A 186 10.69 -14.89 -5.85
N ARG A 187 10.90 -16.21 -5.89
CA ARG A 187 10.62 -17.19 -4.82
C ARG A 187 11.88 -17.52 -4.04
#